data_AF-A0A3C0NTI6-F1
#
_entry.id   AF-A0A3C0NTI6-F1
#
_cell.length_a   1.000
_cell.length_b   1.000
_cell.length_c   1.000
_cell.angle_alpha   90.00
_cell.angle_beta   90.00
_cell.angle_gamma   90.00
#
_symmetry.space_group_name_H-M   'P 1'
#
loop_
_entity.id
_entity.type
_entity.pdbx_description
1 polymer ?
#
loop_
_entity_poly.entity_id
_entity_poly.type
_entity_poly.pdbx_seq_one_letter_code
_entity_poly.pdbx_strand_id
1 'polypeptide(L)' 'MIENTINPALSNFSQLPNEAQVRLPVVKGILSVSGATVWRMVRAGKLKTYKLTERTTTFNVGELRALLADKAGV' A
#
# COMPACT_ATOMS: atom_id res chain seq x y z
N MET A 1 -19.42 -6.59 20.42
CA MET A 1 -19.31 -5.55 19.37
C MET A 1 -17.89 -5.64 18.84
N ILE A 2 -17.69 -6.06 17.58
CA ILE A 2 -16.34 -6.11 17.01
C ILE A 2 -16.01 -4.69 16.58
N GLU A 3 -15.22 -3.99 17.40
CA GLU A 3 -14.64 -2.73 16.98
C GLU A 3 -13.73 -3.03 15.80
N ASN A 4 -14.20 -2.64 14.61
CA ASN A 4 -13.41 -2.68 13.39
C ASN A 4 -12.36 -1.57 13.50
N THR A 5 -11.36 -1.80 14.35
CA THR A 5 -10.26 -0.90 14.64
C THR A 5 -9.53 -0.67 13.32
N ILE A 6 -9.82 0.48 12.72
CA ILE A 6 -9.14 0.95 11.52
C ILE A 6 -7.64 0.88 11.83
N ASN A 7 -6.88 0.19 10.98
CA ASN A 7 -5.44 0.07 11.18
C ASN A 7 -4.86 1.50 11.31
N PRO A 8 -4.15 1.84 12.40
CA PRO A 8 -3.66 3.21 12.62
C PRO A 8 -2.78 3.74 11.48
N ALA A 9 -2.14 2.83 10.73
CA ALA A 9 -1.36 3.22 9.55
C ALA A 9 -2.22 3.71 8.38
N LEU A 10 -3.53 3.41 8.35
CA LEU A 10 -4.48 3.96 7.38
C LEU A 10 -4.93 5.37 7.79
N SER A 11 -5.19 5.61 9.08
CA SER A 11 -5.61 6.93 9.55
C SER A 11 -4.52 7.98 9.34
N ASN A 12 -3.26 7.59 9.49
CA ASN A 12 -2.12 8.49 9.38
C ASN A 12 -1.43 8.44 8.02
N PHE A 13 -2.01 7.73 7.03
CA PHE A 13 -1.36 7.55 5.72
C PHE A 13 -1.12 8.88 4.99
N SER A 14 -2.01 9.86 5.14
CA SER A 14 -1.86 11.20 4.56
C SER A 14 -0.64 11.97 5.11
N GLN A 15 -0.23 11.68 6.35
CA GLN A 15 0.86 12.36 7.04
C GLN A 15 2.23 11.71 6.79
N LEU A 16 2.27 10.51 6.20
CA LEU A 16 3.53 9.80 5.95
C LEU A 16 4.34 10.51 4.84
N PRO A 17 5.67 10.63 5.00
CA PRO A 17 6.52 11.16 3.93
C PRO A 17 6.55 10.23 2.72
N ASN A 18 6.84 10.75 1.53
CA ASN A 18 6.84 9.95 0.30
C ASN A 18 7.91 8.85 0.32
N GLU A 19 8.99 9.07 1.06
CA GLU A 19 10.11 8.15 1.21
C GLU A 19 9.78 6.97 2.15
N ALA A 20 8.67 7.06 2.91
CA ALA A 20 8.27 6.02 3.85
C ALA A 20 7.94 4.69 3.15
N GLN A 21 8.09 3.61 3.90
CA GLN A 21 7.82 2.24 3.47
C GLN A 21 6.68 1.66 4.30
N VAL A 22 5.67 1.09 3.63
CA VAL A 22 4.51 0.48 4.28
C VAL A 22 4.39 -1.01 3.93
N ARG A 23 3.70 -1.78 4.78
CA ARG A 23 3.50 -3.22 4.60
C ARG A 23 2.17 -3.54 3.91
N LEU A 24 2.03 -4.79 3.49
CA LEU A 24 0.84 -5.30 2.79
C LEU A 24 -0.52 -4.95 3.45
N PRO A 25 -0.71 -5.00 4.79
CA PRO A 25 -1.99 -4.63 5.40
C PRO A 25 -2.43 -3.19 5.07
N VAL A 26 -1.46 -2.27 5.01
CA VAL A 26 -1.69 -0.86 4.72
C VAL A 26 -2.07 -0.68 3.25
N VAL A 27 -1.33 -1.32 2.35
CA VAL A 27 -1.62 -1.29 0.90
C VAL A 27 -3.01 -1.84 0.58
N LYS A 28 -3.40 -2.94 1.24
CA LYS A 28 -4.75 -3.51 1.09
C LYS A 28 -5.84 -2.51 1.50
N GLY A 29 -5.64 -1.79 2.60
CA GLY A 29 -6.60 -0.81 3.07
C GLY A 29 -6.68 0.42 2.17
N ILE A 30 -5.54 0.96 1.72
CA ILE A 30 -5.49 2.13 0.83
C ILE A 30 -6.17 1.83 -0.51
N LEU A 31 -5.80 0.73 -1.15
CA LEU A 31 -6.35 0.36 -2.45
C LEU A 31 -7.73 -0.31 -2.33
N SER A 32 -8.19 -0.63 -1.11
CA SER A 32 -9.42 -1.39 -0.85
C SER A 32 -9.52 -2.70 -1.65
N VAL A 33 -8.39 -3.43 -1.74
CA VAL A 33 -8.30 -4.69 -2.48
C VAL A 33 -7.77 -5.84 -1.62
N SER A 34 -8.05 -7.08 -2.05
CA SER A 34 -7.49 -8.27 -1.43
C SER A 34 -5.97 -8.36 -1.62
N GLY A 35 -5.28 -9.03 -0.69
CA GLY A 35 -3.82 -9.23 -0.79
C GLY A 35 -3.41 -9.97 -2.07
N ALA A 36 -4.24 -10.90 -2.55
CA ALA A 36 -4.03 -11.57 -3.83
C ALA A 36 -4.01 -10.58 -5.00
N THR A 37 -4.91 -9.59 -5.00
CA THR A 37 -4.95 -8.55 -6.03
C THR A 37 -3.70 -7.68 -5.99
N VAL A 38 -3.21 -7.31 -4.80
CA VAL A 38 -1.93 -6.59 -4.66
C VAL A 38 -0.81 -7.36 -5.34
N TRP A 39 -0.67 -8.66 -5.09
CA TRP A 39 0.38 -9.47 -5.72
C TRP A 39 0.20 -9.63 -7.23
N ARG A 40 -1.03 -9.70 -7.75
CA ARG A 40 -1.27 -9.65 -9.20
C ARG A 40 -0.80 -8.33 -9.79
N MET A 41 -1.04 -7.21 -9.12
CA MET A 41 -0.59 -5.88 -9.55
C MET A 41 0.94 -5.78 -9.55
N VAL A 42 1.61 -6.38 -8.55
CA VAL A 42 3.07 -6.50 -8.53
C VAL A 42 3.57 -7.30 -9.72
N ARG A 43 2.99 -8.47 -9.99
CA ARG A 43 3.35 -9.30 -11.15
C ARG A 43 3.10 -8.59 -12.48
N ALA A 44 2.08 -7.74 -12.56
CA ALA A 44 1.77 -6.92 -13.72
C ALA A 44 2.64 -5.66 -13.85
N GLY A 45 3.61 -5.43 -12.94
CA GLY A 45 4.48 -4.27 -12.97
C GLY A 45 3.82 -2.95 -12.54
N LYS A 46 2.58 -2.99 -12.00
CA LYS A 46 1.84 -1.80 -11.55
C LYS A 46 2.22 -1.35 -10.14
N LEU A 47 2.77 -2.25 -9.34
CA LEU A 47 3.27 -1.97 -7.99
C LEU A 47 4.69 -2.49 -7.88
N LYS A 48 5.59 -1.64 -7.41
CA LYS A 48 6.96 -2.04 -7.12
C LYS A 48 7.06 -2.45 -5.65
N THR A 49 7.90 -3.47 -5.40
CA THR A 49 8.12 -4.01 -4.06
C THR A 49 9.58 -3.85 -3.67
N TYR A 50 9.79 -3.56 -2.40
CA TYR A 50 11.10 -3.41 -1.79
C TYR A 50 11.26 -4.42 -0.67
N LYS A 51 12.35 -5.19 -0.67
CA LYS A 51 12.66 -6.09 0.45
C LYS A 51 13.54 -5.36 1.46
N LEU A 52 13.06 -5.25 2.69
CA LEU A 52 13.84 -4.71 3.82
C LEU A 52 14.63 -5.83 4.52
N THR A 53 14.03 -7.02 4.61
CA THR A 53 14.67 -8.24 5.08
C THR A 53 14.24 -9.41 4.20
N GLU A 54 14.84 -10.59 4.39
CA GLU A 54 14.49 -11.81 3.65
C GLU A 54 12.98 -12.10 3.66
N ARG A 55 12.31 -11.85 4.80
CA ARG A 55 10.88 -12.12 5.03
C ARG A 55 10.00 -10.86 5.06
N THR A 56 10.55 -9.70 4.76
CA THR A 56 9.80 -8.43 4.83
C THR A 56 9.81 -7.71 3.50
N THR A 57 8.64 -7.73 2.85
CA THR A 57 8.35 -6.92 1.67
C THR A 57 7.57 -5.67 2.06
N THR A 58 7.97 -4.56 1.47
CA THR A 58 7.45 -3.22 1.69
C THR A 58 7.15 -2.52 0.36
N PHE A 59 6.36 -1.46 0.45
CA PHE A 59 5.91 -0.64 -0.67
C PHE A 59 6.16 0.82 -0.32
N ASN A 60 6.66 1.59 -1.29
CA ASN A 60 6.94 3.00 -1.09
C ASN A 60 5.64 3.82 -1.11
N VAL A 61 5.51 4.76 -0.17
CA VAL A 61 4.32 5.62 -0.06
C VAL A 61 4.17 6.56 -1.26
N GLY A 62 5.26 7.17 -1.73
CA GLY A 62 5.25 8.06 -2.90
C GLY A 62 4.78 7.34 -4.16
N GLU A 63 5.25 6.12 -4.41
CA GLU A 63 4.79 5.29 -5.54
C GLU A 63 3.31 4.91 -5.43
N LEU A 64 2.83 4.57 -4.24
CA LEU A 64 1.41 4.29 -4.01
C LEU A 64 0.54 5.51 -4.29
N ARG A 65 0.99 6.71 -3.89
CA ARG A 65 0.30 7.97 -4.20
C ARG A 65 0.30 8.28 -5.69
N ALA A 66 1.43 8.10 -6.37
CA ALA A 66 1.52 8.28 -7.81
C ALA A 66 0.56 7.33 -8.56
N LEU A 67 0.46 6.07 -8.13
CA LEU A 67 -0.48 5.10 -8.70
C LEU A 67 -1.94 5.53 -8.50
N LEU A 68 -2.29 6.07 -7.33
CA LEU A 68 -3.65 6.57 -7.07
C LEU A 68 -3.97 7.82 -7.89
N ALA A 69 -2.99 8.72 -8.06
CA ALA A 69 -3.15 9.92 -8.88
C ALA A 69 -3.32 9.57 -10.37
N ASP A 70 -2.53 8.63 -10.89
CA ASP A 70 -2.64 8.12 -12.27
C ASP A 70 -4.02 7.51 -12.57
N LYS A 71 -4.55 6.77 -11.59
CA LYS A 71 -5.91 6.17 -11.65
C LYS A 71 -7.05 7.20 -11.63
N ALA A 72 -6.82 8.37 -11.05
CA ALA A 72 -7.82 9.44 -10.96
C ALA A 72 -7.93 10.27 -12.26
N GLY A 73 -7.07 10.02 -13.24
CA GLY A 73 -7.05 10.69 -14.54
C GLY A 73 -7.87 10.00 -15.65
N VAL A 74 -8.86 9.18 -15.31
CA VAL A 74 -9.79 8.53 -16.26
C VAL A 74 -11.19 9.13 -16.14
#